data_AF-A0A2M7VDF0-F1
#
_entry.id   AF-A0A2M7VDF0-F1
#
_cell.length_a   1.000
_cell.length_b   1.000
_cell.length_c   1.000
_cell.angle_alpha   90.00
_cell.angle_beta   90.00
_cell.angle_gamma   90.00
#
_symmetry.space_group_name_H-M   'P 1'
#
loop_
_entity.id
_entity.type
_entity.pdbx_description
1 polymer ?
#
loop_
_entity_poly.entity_id
_entity_poly.type
_entity_poly.pdbx_seq_one_letter_code
_entity_poly.pdbx_strand_id
1 'polypeptide(L)'
;MGQMGWYQGKHKPLITQELFEKAKTQLKRDNIVRENKEFAFTKLITCGCCGSGISAEDKYKQLKDGTTAHYIYYGCSRARDRFCKNKYIREEELIFELLKIIDKVDMNELGILTRMEMEVERLNKFQNMVLGEKQPHKKHKPAVDMRVYARYVLKEGSSIEKRELLANLRSKIVLRDKKLTLVENKS
;
A
#
# COMPACT_ATOMS: atom_id res chain seq x y z
N MET A 1 53.46 -1.83 0.78
CA MET A 1 52.15 -1.42 0.25
C MET A 1 52.35 -0.98 -1.20
N GLY A 2 52.01 -1.83 -2.18
CA GLY A 2 52.23 -1.53 -3.60
C GLY A 2 50.98 -0.91 -4.24
N GLN A 3 51.09 0.29 -4.79
CA GLN A 3 50.10 0.87 -5.69
C GLN A 3 50.16 0.11 -7.03
N MET A 4 49.06 -0.54 -7.41
CA MET A 4 48.89 -1.02 -8.79
C MET A 4 48.70 0.20 -9.70
N GLY A 5 49.71 0.49 -10.53
CA GLY A 5 49.66 1.55 -11.53
C GLY A 5 48.77 1.18 -12.72
N TRP A 6 48.18 2.20 -13.35
CA TRP A 6 47.48 2.05 -14.62
C TRP A 6 48.47 1.71 -15.74
N TYR A 7 48.15 0.70 -16.57
CA TYR A 7 48.98 0.30 -17.70
C TYR A 7 48.40 0.83 -19.01
N GLN A 8 49.24 1.49 -19.82
CA GLN A 8 48.84 1.99 -21.14
C GLN A 8 48.80 0.85 -22.16
N GLY A 9 47.64 0.63 -22.79
CA GLY A 9 47.50 -0.35 -23.85
C GLY A 9 48.28 0.04 -25.12
N LYS A 10 48.76 -0.95 -25.88
CA LYS A 10 49.51 -0.74 -27.13
C LYS A 10 48.63 -0.30 -28.32
N HIS A 11 47.31 -0.35 -28.17
CA HIS A 11 46.36 -0.03 -29.24
C HIS A 11 46.05 1.46 -29.30
N LYS A 12 45.80 1.97 -30.51
CA LYS A 12 45.34 3.34 -30.72
C LYS A 12 43.95 3.51 -30.07
N PRO A 13 43.76 4.48 -29.15
CA PRO A 13 42.48 4.68 -28.49
C PRO A 13 41.42 5.17 -29.49
N LEU A 14 40.18 4.68 -29.33
CA LEU A 14 39.04 5.08 -30.16
C LEU A 14 38.48 6.47 -29.77
N ILE A 15 38.61 6.82 -28.49
CA ILE A 15 38.20 8.12 -27.93
C ILE A 15 39.29 8.64 -27.00
N THR A 16 39.32 9.96 -26.76
CA THR A 16 40.27 10.55 -25.83
C THR A 16 39.93 10.15 -24.39
N GLN A 17 40.95 10.06 -23.53
CA GLN A 17 40.76 9.83 -22.10
C GLN A 17 39.83 10.90 -21.49
N GLU A 18 39.98 12.15 -21.93
CA GLU A 18 39.13 13.25 -21.51
C GLU A 18 37.65 13.02 -21.86
N LEU A 19 37.35 12.56 -23.09
CA LEU A 19 35.99 12.24 -23.50
C LEU A 19 35.44 11.05 -22.72
N PHE A 20 36.27 10.04 -22.46
CA PHE A 20 35.90 8.88 -21.65
C PHE A 20 35.55 9.29 -20.21
N GLU A 21 36.37 10.12 -19.56
CA GLU A 21 36.09 10.59 -18.20
C GLU A 21 34.83 11.49 -18.15
N LYS A 22 34.62 12.37 -19.15
CA LYS A 22 33.38 13.16 -19.28
C LYS A 22 32.13 12.31 -19.49
N ALA A 23 32.22 11.22 -20.26
CA ALA A 23 31.13 10.27 -20.40
C ALA A 23 30.90 9.48 -19.10
N LYS A 24 31.98 9.07 -18.42
CA LYS A 24 31.94 8.33 -17.16
C LYS A 24 31.34 9.13 -16.01
N THR A 25 31.57 10.45 -15.96
CA THR A 25 30.92 11.33 -14.98
C THR A 25 29.42 11.45 -15.21
N GLN A 26 28.96 11.48 -16.46
CA GLN A 26 27.53 11.43 -16.80
C GLN A 26 26.90 10.04 -16.63
N LEU A 27 27.70 8.98 -16.79
CA LEU A 27 27.29 7.59 -16.56
C LEU A 27 27.28 7.18 -15.10
N LYS A 28 27.67 8.06 -14.16
CA LYS A 28 27.26 7.91 -12.77
C LYS A 28 25.74 7.98 -12.77
N ARG A 29 25.11 6.82 -12.91
CA ARG A 29 23.69 6.63 -12.61
C ARG A 29 23.47 7.38 -11.32
N ASP A 30 22.53 8.33 -11.33
CA ASP A 30 21.98 8.85 -10.09
C ASP A 30 21.83 7.65 -9.15
N ASN A 31 22.32 7.77 -7.92
CA ASN A 31 22.10 6.75 -6.92
C ASN A 31 20.59 6.60 -6.81
N ILE A 32 19.99 5.68 -7.59
CA ILE A 32 18.57 5.38 -7.53
C ILE A 32 18.44 4.66 -6.20
N VAL A 33 18.26 5.44 -5.14
CA VAL A 33 17.83 4.94 -3.85
C VAL A 33 16.43 4.40 -4.14
N ARG A 34 16.36 3.09 -4.33
CA ARG A 34 15.09 2.39 -4.46
C ARG A 34 14.50 2.32 -3.06
N GLU A 35 13.75 3.33 -2.70
CA GLU A 35 12.88 3.27 -1.53
C GLU A 35 11.76 2.27 -1.83
N ASN A 36 11.70 1.19 -1.06
CA ASN A 36 10.59 0.25 -1.12
C ASN A 36 9.39 0.90 -0.44
N LYS A 37 8.67 1.75 -1.17
CA LYS A 37 7.43 2.33 -0.68
C LYS A 37 6.31 1.32 -0.82
N GLU A 38 5.70 0.96 0.31
CA GLU A 38 4.59 0.03 0.34
C GLU A 38 3.24 0.77 0.36
N PHE A 39 2.40 0.48 -0.64
CA PHE A 39 1.02 0.96 -0.69
C PHE A 39 0.06 -0.07 -0.12
N ALA A 40 -0.87 0.37 0.73
CA ALA A 40 -1.74 -0.49 1.53
C ALA A 40 -2.50 -1.53 0.71
N PHE A 41 -3.09 -1.11 -0.43
CA PHE A 41 -4.04 -1.94 -1.19
C PHE A 41 -3.48 -2.58 -2.46
N THR A 42 -2.18 -2.41 -2.73
CA THR A 42 -1.54 -3.09 -3.87
C THR A 42 -1.53 -4.60 -3.67
N LYS A 43 -1.58 -5.36 -4.77
CA LYS A 43 -1.69 -6.84 -4.81
C LYS A 43 -3.00 -7.43 -4.25
N LEU A 44 -3.75 -6.69 -3.44
CA LEU A 44 -5.05 -7.11 -2.91
C LEU A 44 -6.20 -6.91 -3.90
N ILE A 45 -6.08 -5.89 -4.76
CA ILE A 45 -7.14 -5.50 -5.70
C ILE A 45 -6.77 -5.86 -7.12
N THR A 46 -7.75 -6.35 -7.88
CA THR A 46 -7.62 -6.70 -9.29
C THR A 46 -8.48 -5.78 -10.18
N CYS A 47 -7.99 -5.47 -11.37
CA CYS A 47 -8.74 -4.73 -12.37
C CYS A 47 -9.89 -5.58 -12.94
N GLY A 48 -11.12 -5.08 -12.86
CA GLY A 48 -12.30 -5.75 -13.40
C GLY A 48 -12.46 -5.68 -14.92
N CYS A 49 -11.62 -4.91 -15.62
CA CYS A 49 -11.67 -4.81 -17.08
C CYS A 49 -10.75 -5.83 -17.76
N CYS A 50 -9.51 -5.99 -17.29
CA CYS A 50 -8.51 -6.87 -17.92
C CYS A 50 -7.88 -7.90 -16.99
N GLY A 51 -8.26 -7.93 -15.71
CA GLY A 51 -7.74 -8.89 -14.73
C GLY A 51 -6.30 -8.64 -14.27
N SER A 52 -5.68 -7.52 -14.65
CA SER A 52 -4.36 -7.11 -14.14
C SER A 52 -4.45 -6.72 -12.66
N GLY A 53 -3.33 -6.75 -11.94
CA GLY A 53 -3.27 -6.16 -10.59
C GLY A 53 -3.48 -4.64 -10.59
N ILE A 54 -3.93 -4.10 -9.46
CA ILE A 54 -3.94 -2.67 -9.20
C ILE A 54 -2.61 -2.25 -8.56
N SER A 55 -1.99 -1.21 -9.13
CA SER A 55 -0.80 -0.52 -8.63
C SER A 55 -1.19 0.85 -8.08
N ALA A 56 -0.26 1.52 -7.41
CA ALA A 56 -0.45 2.86 -6.90
C ALA A 56 0.71 3.79 -7.27
N GLU A 57 0.43 5.09 -7.33
CA GLU A 57 1.41 6.14 -7.58
C GLU A 57 1.13 7.37 -6.70
N ASP A 58 2.19 8.04 -6.25
CA ASP A 58 2.11 9.35 -5.63
C ASP A 58 2.06 10.44 -6.68
N LYS A 59 1.25 11.47 -6.43
CA LYS A 59 1.23 12.72 -7.19
C LYS A 59 1.37 13.88 -6.22
N TYR A 60 2.45 14.63 -6.38
CA TYR A 60 2.68 15.89 -5.70
C TYR A 60 2.26 17.03 -6.63
N LYS A 61 1.42 17.93 -6.15
CA LYS A 61 0.93 19.08 -6.90
C LYS A 61 1.27 20.35 -6.13
N GLN A 62 2.07 21.22 -6.73
CA GLN A 62 2.28 22.56 -6.19
C GLN A 62 1.01 23.39 -6.33
N LEU A 63 0.60 24.03 -5.25
CA LEU A 63 -0.54 24.91 -5.15
C LEU A 63 -0.12 26.36 -5.37
N LYS A 64 -1.10 27.21 -5.69
CA LYS A 64 -0.86 28.64 -6.00
C LYS A 64 -0.31 29.43 -4.81
N ASP A 65 -0.54 28.94 -3.59
CA ASP A 65 -0.06 29.51 -2.33
C ASP A 65 1.39 29.09 -2.00
N GLY A 66 2.04 28.30 -2.88
CA GLY A 66 3.41 27.79 -2.68
C GLY A 66 3.49 26.50 -1.86
N THR A 67 2.37 25.97 -1.36
CA THR A 67 2.35 24.68 -0.66
C THR A 67 2.28 23.50 -1.64
N THR A 68 2.59 22.28 -1.20
CA THR A 68 2.51 21.07 -2.03
C THR A 68 1.43 20.14 -1.49
N ALA A 69 0.42 19.86 -2.32
CA ALA A 69 -0.57 18.83 -2.06
C ALA A 69 -0.06 17.45 -2.49
N HIS A 70 -0.34 16.43 -1.69
CA HIS A 70 0.04 15.05 -1.96
C HIS A 70 -1.19 14.17 -2.12
N TYR A 71 -1.20 13.35 -3.16
CA TYR A 71 -2.30 12.43 -3.47
C TYR A 71 -1.76 11.06 -3.84
N ILE A 72 -2.43 10.00 -3.39
CA ILE A 72 -2.16 8.63 -3.82
C ILE A 72 -3.27 8.19 -4.77
N TYR A 73 -2.89 7.70 -5.95
CA TYR A 73 -3.81 7.17 -6.95
C TYR A 73 -3.59 5.68 -7.14
N TYR A 74 -4.68 4.93 -7.19
CA TYR A 74 -4.68 3.51 -7.52
C TYR A 74 -5.21 3.31 -8.94
N GLY A 75 -4.58 2.43 -9.71
CA GLY A 75 -4.94 2.17 -11.09
C GLY A 75 -4.45 0.83 -11.62
N CYS A 76 -5.00 0.41 -12.75
CA CYS A 76 -4.59 -0.82 -13.41
C CYS A 76 -3.11 -0.75 -13.81
N SER A 77 -2.34 -1.79 -13.46
CA SER A 77 -0.94 -1.91 -13.88
C SER A 77 -0.77 -2.14 -15.38
N ARG A 78 -1.86 -2.46 -16.09
CA ARG A 78 -1.89 -2.75 -17.53
C ARG A 78 -0.97 -3.90 -17.94
N ALA A 79 -0.66 -4.80 -17.01
CA ALA A 79 0.21 -5.95 -17.26
C ALA A 79 -0.39 -6.94 -18.27
N ARG A 80 -1.71 -7.14 -18.26
CA ARG A 80 -2.42 -8.03 -19.20
C ARG A 80 -2.97 -7.33 -20.43
N ASP A 81 -3.28 -6.04 -20.32
CA ASP A 81 -3.82 -5.23 -21.41
C ASP A 81 -3.27 -3.80 -21.32
N ARG A 82 -2.41 -3.44 -22.29
CA ARG A 82 -1.76 -2.13 -22.40
C ARG A 82 -2.74 -1.00 -22.72
N PHE A 83 -3.92 -1.31 -23.25
CA PHE A 83 -4.95 -0.33 -23.61
C PHE A 83 -6.14 -0.32 -22.65
N CYS A 84 -5.99 -0.95 -21.48
CA CYS A 84 -7.05 -1.02 -20.49
C CYS A 84 -7.51 0.39 -20.09
N LYS A 85 -8.81 0.64 -20.31
CA LYS A 85 -9.48 1.93 -20.08
C LYS A 85 -10.00 2.10 -18.66
N ASN A 86 -9.65 1.19 -17.74
CA ASN A 86 -10.08 1.30 -16.34
C ASN A 86 -9.53 2.60 -15.74
N LYS A 87 -10.38 3.29 -14.99
CA LYS A 87 -10.07 4.63 -14.44
C LYS A 87 -9.21 4.52 -13.19
N TYR A 88 -8.35 5.52 -13.00
CA TYR A 88 -7.66 5.72 -11.72
C TYR A 88 -8.63 6.23 -10.66
N ILE A 89 -8.40 5.84 -9.42
CA ILE A 89 -9.18 6.24 -8.24
C ILE A 89 -8.23 6.80 -7.18
N ARG A 90 -8.65 7.87 -6.47
CA ARG A 90 -7.88 8.40 -5.34
C ARG A 90 -7.98 7.46 -4.15
N GLU A 91 -6.97 7.45 -3.28
CA GLU A 91 -6.99 6.61 -2.08
C GLU A 91 -8.21 6.87 -1.19
N GLU A 92 -8.59 8.13 -0.98
CA GLU A 92 -9.78 8.52 -0.20
C GLU A 92 -11.07 7.90 -0.78
N GLU A 93 -11.25 8.00 -2.10
CA GLU A 93 -12.39 7.40 -2.82
C GLU A 93 -12.35 5.87 -2.74
N LEU A 94 -11.16 5.27 -2.81
CA LEU A 94 -10.96 3.83 -2.70
C LEU A 94 -11.31 3.32 -1.31
N ILE A 95 -10.86 4.02 -0.26
CA ILE A 95 -11.22 3.73 1.14
C ILE A 95 -12.73 3.80 1.32
N PHE A 96 -13.39 4.81 0.74
CA PHE A 96 -14.84 4.91 0.80
C PHE A 96 -15.56 3.72 0.15
N GLU A 97 -15.08 3.23 -0.99
CA GLU A 97 -15.61 2.00 -1.60
C GLU A 97 -15.33 0.75 -0.75
N LEU A 98 -14.16 0.66 -0.10
CA LEU A 98 -13.82 -0.44 0.80
C LEU A 98 -14.72 -0.46 2.05
N LEU A 99 -15.07 0.70 2.61
CA LEU A 99 -16.00 0.79 3.75
C LEU A 99 -17.36 0.16 3.41
N LYS A 100 -17.87 0.40 2.19
CA LYS A 100 -19.12 -0.22 1.71
C LYS A 100 -19.04 -1.73 1.58
N ILE A 101 -17.84 -2.26 1.29
CA ILE A 101 -17.58 -3.69 1.25
C ILE A 101 -17.60 -4.28 2.66
N ILE A 102 -16.93 -3.64 3.61
CA ILE A 102 -16.89 -4.11 5.01
C ILE A 102 -18.29 -4.27 5.61
N ASP A 103 -19.23 -3.38 5.27
CA ASP A 103 -20.60 -3.49 5.76
C ASP A 103 -21.33 -4.77 5.29
N LYS A 104 -20.88 -5.37 4.18
CA LYS A 104 -21.48 -6.54 3.53
C LYS A 104 -20.73 -7.86 3.79
N VAL A 105 -19.49 -7.79 4.25
CA VAL A 105 -18.63 -8.96 4.49
C VAL A 105 -18.92 -9.57 5.87
N ASP A 106 -18.77 -10.90 5.99
CA ASP A 106 -18.75 -11.55 7.30
C ASP A 106 -17.43 -11.21 8.01
N MET A 107 -17.55 -10.68 9.23
CA MET A 107 -16.40 -10.25 10.04
C MET A 107 -15.45 -11.40 10.38
N ASN A 108 -15.93 -12.64 10.36
CA ASN A 108 -15.09 -13.83 10.53
C ASN A 108 -14.08 -14.03 9.39
N GLU A 109 -14.29 -13.39 8.23
CA GLU A 109 -13.39 -13.46 7.09
C GLU A 109 -12.27 -12.40 7.12
N LEU A 110 -12.27 -11.52 8.12
CA LEU A 110 -11.27 -10.46 8.22
C LEU A 110 -10.19 -10.83 9.27
N GLY A 111 -8.95 -10.41 9.03
CA GLY A 111 -7.80 -10.67 9.94
C GLY A 111 -7.84 -9.91 11.26
N ILE A 112 -9.04 -9.47 11.68
CA ILE A 112 -9.26 -8.51 12.76
C ILE A 112 -9.36 -9.20 14.11
N LEU A 113 -9.97 -10.39 14.15
CA LEU A 113 -10.36 -11.09 15.39
C LEU A 113 -9.21 -11.11 16.40
N THR A 114 -8.09 -11.71 16.02
CA THR A 114 -6.95 -11.88 16.91
C THR A 114 -6.33 -10.55 17.33
N ARG A 115 -6.24 -9.56 16.43
CA ARG A 115 -5.58 -8.27 16.72
C ARG A 115 -6.45 -7.36 17.58
N MET A 116 -7.76 -7.34 17.35
CA MET A 116 -8.70 -6.62 18.21
C MET A 116 -8.79 -7.23 19.60
N GLU A 117 -8.87 -8.55 19.71
CA GLU A 117 -8.89 -9.22 20.99
C GLU A 117 -7.66 -8.85 21.82
N MET A 118 -6.47 -8.85 21.19
CA MET A 118 -5.22 -8.39 21.82
C MET A 118 -5.26 -6.92 22.25
N GLU A 119 -5.73 -5.99 21.41
CA GLU A 119 -5.80 -4.57 21.74
C GLU A 119 -6.82 -4.28 22.86
N VAL A 120 -7.99 -4.93 22.81
CA VAL A 120 -9.00 -4.83 23.88
C VAL A 120 -8.45 -5.39 25.18
N GLU A 121 -7.78 -6.55 25.15
CA GLU A 121 -7.15 -7.14 26.32
C GLU A 121 -6.04 -6.25 26.90
N ARG A 122 -5.24 -5.63 26.03
CA ARG A 122 -4.17 -4.70 26.42
C ARG A 122 -4.74 -3.44 27.08
N LEU A 123 -5.80 -2.85 26.52
CA LEU A 123 -6.47 -1.68 27.09
C LEU A 123 -7.10 -2.02 28.45
N ASN A 124 -7.76 -3.17 28.56
CA ASN A 124 -8.33 -3.63 29.82
C ASN A 124 -7.25 -3.84 30.90
N LYS A 125 -6.12 -4.48 30.54
CA LYS A 125 -4.97 -4.65 31.46
C LYS A 125 -4.41 -3.29 31.91
N PHE A 126 -4.24 -2.35 30.97
CA PHE A 126 -3.74 -1.02 31.27
C PHE A 126 -4.70 -0.22 32.18
N GLN A 127 -6.00 -0.24 31.88
CA GLN A 127 -7.03 0.41 32.70
C GLN A 127 -7.07 -0.18 34.12
N ASN A 128 -7.02 -1.51 34.26
CA ASN A 128 -6.98 -2.17 35.56
C ASN A 128 -5.73 -1.79 36.38
N MET A 129 -4.58 -1.58 35.71
CA MET A 129 -3.33 -1.19 36.36
C MET A 129 -3.32 0.28 36.81
N VAL A 130 -3.96 1.18 36.05
CA VAL A 130 -3.95 2.63 36.30
C VAL A 130 -5.11 3.08 37.19
N LEU A 131 -6.32 2.56 36.95
CA LEU A 131 -7.56 3.03 37.59
C LEU A 131 -8.02 2.14 38.76
N GLY A 132 -7.44 0.93 38.92
CA GLY A 132 -7.80 0.01 40.00
C GLY A 132 -9.25 -0.50 39.95
N GLU A 133 -10.01 -0.19 38.90
CA GLU A 133 -11.39 -0.64 38.73
C GLU A 133 -11.43 -2.12 38.36
N LYS A 134 -12.19 -2.91 39.13
CA LYS A 134 -12.48 -4.34 38.88
C LYS A 134 -13.77 -4.54 38.08
N GLN A 135 -14.18 -3.59 37.24
CA GLN A 135 -15.42 -3.70 36.50
C GLN A 135 -15.16 -4.42 35.17
N PRO A 136 -15.74 -5.61 34.93
CA PRO A 136 -15.82 -6.14 33.57
C PRO A 136 -16.80 -5.25 32.80
N HIS A 137 -16.29 -4.29 32.03
CA HIS A 137 -17.15 -3.47 31.19
C HIS A 137 -17.95 -4.35 30.21
N LYS A 138 -19.21 -3.95 30.01
CA LYS A 138 -20.33 -4.65 29.35
C LYS A 138 -19.92 -5.70 28.31
N LYS A 139 -20.60 -6.86 28.36
CA LYS A 139 -20.61 -7.88 27.30
C LYS A 139 -20.82 -7.21 25.94
N HIS A 140 -19.71 -6.96 25.26
CA HIS A 140 -19.68 -6.35 23.95
C HIS A 140 -20.23 -7.37 22.95
N LYS A 141 -21.06 -6.93 22.00
CA LYS A 141 -21.45 -7.78 20.86
C LYS A 141 -20.24 -7.78 19.93
N PRO A 142 -19.42 -8.84 19.94
CA PRO A 142 -18.07 -8.77 19.38
C PRO A 142 -18.12 -8.40 17.88
N ALA A 143 -19.14 -8.84 17.15
CA ALA A 143 -19.33 -8.51 15.73
C ALA A 143 -19.58 -7.00 15.44
N VAL A 144 -20.23 -6.27 16.35
CA VAL A 144 -20.49 -4.82 16.18
C VAL A 144 -19.21 -4.04 16.41
N ASP A 145 -18.44 -4.41 17.43
CA ASP A 145 -17.16 -3.78 17.74
C ASP A 145 -16.12 -4.06 16.63
N MET A 146 -16.12 -5.27 16.06
CA MET A 146 -15.30 -5.62 14.90
C MET A 146 -15.54 -4.69 13.71
N ARG A 147 -16.80 -4.39 13.37
CA ARG A 147 -17.12 -3.50 12.25
C ARG A 147 -16.67 -2.07 12.50
N VAL A 148 -16.84 -1.59 13.72
CA VAL A 148 -16.41 -0.24 14.10
C VAL A 148 -14.89 -0.12 13.96
N TYR A 149 -14.14 -1.10 14.45
CA TYR A 149 -12.69 -1.11 14.34
C TYR A 149 -12.19 -1.30 12.91
N ALA A 150 -12.82 -2.18 12.12
CA ALA A 150 -12.48 -2.35 10.71
C ALA A 150 -12.59 -1.00 9.95
N ARG A 151 -13.65 -0.24 10.21
CA ARG A 151 -13.84 1.11 9.65
C ARG A 151 -12.80 2.10 10.17
N TYR A 152 -12.43 2.01 11.44
CA TYR A 152 -11.36 2.83 12.03
C TYR A 152 -10.02 2.55 11.34
N VAL A 153 -9.62 1.29 11.22
CA VAL A 153 -8.36 0.89 10.56
C VAL A 153 -8.31 1.34 9.10
N LEU A 154 -9.41 1.23 8.35
CA LEU A 154 -9.45 1.73 6.97
C LEU A 154 -9.30 3.26 6.85
N LYS A 155 -9.71 4.03 7.85
CA LYS A 155 -9.59 5.49 7.83
C LYS A 155 -8.22 5.92 8.34
N GLU A 156 -7.93 5.59 9.60
CA GLU A 156 -6.81 6.15 10.37
C GLU A 156 -5.63 5.17 10.51
N GLY A 157 -5.81 3.89 10.15
CA GLY A 157 -4.78 2.87 10.31
C GLY A 157 -3.56 3.09 9.40
N SER A 158 -2.44 2.52 9.81
CA SER A 158 -1.22 2.44 8.99
C SER A 158 -1.44 1.59 7.74
N SER A 159 -0.54 1.73 6.75
CA SER A 159 -0.59 0.91 5.52
C SER A 159 -0.50 -0.60 5.80
N ILE A 160 0.21 -0.98 6.86
CA ILE A 160 0.37 -2.36 7.31
C ILE A 160 -0.96 -2.87 7.88
N GLU A 161 -1.58 -2.14 8.80
CA GLU A 161 -2.86 -2.54 9.42
C GLU A 161 -3.97 -2.62 8.38
N LYS A 162 -4.04 -1.67 7.45
CA LYS A 162 -4.98 -1.70 6.32
C LYS A 162 -4.80 -2.94 5.45
N ARG A 163 -3.56 -3.40 5.27
CA ARG A 163 -3.27 -4.60 4.50
C ARG A 163 -3.65 -5.86 5.26
N GLU A 164 -3.26 -5.97 6.52
CA GLU A 164 -3.60 -7.12 7.36
C GLU A 164 -5.11 -7.31 7.51
N LEU A 165 -5.84 -6.20 7.68
CA LEU A 165 -7.30 -6.18 7.73
C LEU A 165 -7.92 -6.94 6.56
N LEU A 166 -7.40 -6.73 5.35
CA LEU A 166 -7.93 -7.28 4.11
C LEU A 166 -7.21 -8.57 3.66
N ALA A 167 -6.12 -8.96 4.32
CA ALA A 167 -5.27 -10.07 3.89
C ALA A 167 -5.97 -11.43 3.92
N ASN A 168 -6.89 -11.62 4.88
CA ASN A 168 -7.61 -12.89 5.07
C ASN A 168 -8.94 -12.97 4.31
N LEU A 169 -9.28 -11.93 3.55
CA LEU A 169 -10.54 -11.91 2.81
C LEU A 169 -10.57 -13.03 1.77
N ARG A 170 -11.52 -13.95 1.91
CA ARG A 170 -11.67 -15.11 0.99
C ARG A 170 -12.10 -14.67 -0.41
N SER A 171 -12.91 -13.62 -0.47
CA SER A 171 -13.42 -13.04 -1.72
C SER A 171 -12.38 -12.14 -2.37
N LYS A 172 -12.31 -12.16 -3.70
CA LYS A 172 -11.41 -11.31 -4.46
C LYS A 172 -12.02 -9.92 -4.65
N ILE A 173 -11.25 -8.88 -4.34
CA ILE A 173 -11.67 -7.49 -4.55
C ILE A 173 -11.36 -7.06 -5.99
N VAL A 174 -12.38 -6.58 -6.69
CA VAL A 174 -12.30 -6.15 -8.09
C VAL A 174 -12.67 -4.68 -8.23
N LEU A 175 -11.77 -3.89 -8.85
CA LEU A 175 -11.95 -2.48 -9.17
C LEU A 175 -12.32 -2.28 -10.64
N ARG A 176 -13.49 -1.71 -10.90
CA ARG A 176 -13.96 -1.33 -12.24
C ARG A 176 -14.63 0.03 -12.19
N ASP A 177 -14.19 0.97 -13.04
CA ASP A 177 -14.79 2.30 -13.18
C ASP A 177 -14.97 3.04 -11.84
N LYS A 178 -13.92 2.99 -10.99
CA LYS A 178 -13.90 3.54 -9.62
C LYS A 178 -14.87 2.88 -8.61
N LYS A 179 -15.44 1.72 -8.93
CA LYS A 179 -16.28 0.95 -7.99
C LYS A 179 -15.62 -0.35 -7.60
N LEU A 180 -15.74 -0.71 -6.32
CA LEU A 180 -15.28 -2.00 -5.82
C LEU A 180 -16.41 -3.02 -5.74
N THR A 181 -16.09 -4.25 -6.12
CA THR A 181 -16.99 -5.40 -6.06
C THR A 181 -16.26 -6.61 -5.49
N LEU A 182 -16.99 -7.49 -4.81
CA LEU A 182 -16.49 -8.78 -4.36
C LEU A 182 -16.86 -9.83 -5.40
N VAL A 183 -15.89 -10.65 -5.75
CA VAL A 183 -16.11 -11.85 -6.56
C VAL A 183 -15.72 -13.04 -5.70
N GLU A 184 -16.68 -13.92 -5.43
CA GLU A 184 -16.41 -15.18 -4.74
C GLU A 184 -15.44 -16.01 -5.58
N ASN A 185 -14.40 -16.54 -4.93
CA ASN A 185 -13.57 -17.55 -5.56
C ASN A 185 -14.42 -18.81 -5.68
N LYS A 186 -14.88 -19.14 -6.90
CA LYS A 186 -15.33 -20.50 -7.20
C LYS A 186 -14.12 -21.41 -7.03
N SER A 187 -14.05 -22.10 -5.88
CA SER A 187 -13.21 -23.28 -5.69
C SER A 187 -13.64 -24.40 -6.63
#